data_AF-A0A2D6AD85-F1
#
_entry.id   AF-A0A2D6AD85-F1
#
_cell.length_a   1.000
_cell.length_b   1.000
_cell.length_c   1.000
_cell.angle_alpha   90.00
_cell.angle_beta   90.00
_cell.angle_gamma   90.00
#
_symmetry.space_group_name_H-M   'P 1'
#
loop_
_entity.id
_entity.type
_entity.pdbx_description
1 polymer ?
#
loop_
_entity_poly.entity_id
_entity_poly.type
_entity_poly.pdbx_seq_one_letter_code
_entity_poly.pdbx_strand_id
1 'polypeptide(L)'
;MNLDALARPTMQVNLWASLGYGVFLLAAPDVFCDLLEAEAVNTAWLRTIGAALLGTNVLGSWLWLKNPSLDMGRVQTLTAGLEAFAMALSLLLGEFTAENIWMVQASVVLAFLVTIGLYSSSLSAYYEP
;
A
#
# COMPACT_ATOMS: atom_id res chain seq x y z
N MET A 1 -2.87 19.63 15.82
CA MET A 1 -2.79 18.17 15.64
C MET A 1 -1.32 17.78 15.75
N ASN A 2 -0.96 16.78 16.56
CA ASN A 2 0.42 16.32 16.61
C ASN A 2 0.69 15.51 15.34
N LEU A 3 1.28 16.14 14.31
CA LEU A 3 1.53 15.51 13.01
C LEU A 3 2.47 14.31 13.15
N ASP A 4 3.39 14.34 14.11
CA ASP A 4 4.30 13.22 14.40
C ASP A 4 3.59 11.99 14.95
N ALA A 5 2.60 12.22 15.83
CA ALA A 5 1.75 11.16 16.36
C ALA A 5 0.90 10.45 15.29
N LEU A 6 0.76 11.01 14.08
CA LEU A 6 0.06 10.40 12.96
C LEU A 6 1.04 9.87 11.89
N ALA A 7 2.02 10.68 11.50
CA ALA A 7 2.90 10.38 10.37
C ALA A 7 3.76 9.13 10.61
N ARG A 8 4.47 9.05 11.75
CA ARG A 8 5.37 7.92 12.00
C ARG A 8 4.63 6.59 12.17
N PRO A 9 3.54 6.50 12.97
CA PRO A 9 2.78 5.27 13.06
C PRO A 9 2.18 4.84 11.73
N THR A 10 1.62 5.78 10.96
CA THR A 10 1.06 5.43 9.64
C THR A 10 2.14 4.95 8.69
N MET A 11 3.34 5.55 8.72
CA MET A 11 4.47 5.09 7.91
C MET A 11 4.92 3.68 8.29
N GLN A 12 4.89 3.33 9.59
CA GLN A 12 5.14 1.96 10.04
C GLN A 12 4.06 0.99 9.57
N VAL A 13 2.78 1.37 9.66
CA VAL A 13 1.67 0.54 9.16
C VAL A 13 1.83 0.30 7.66
N ASN A 14 2.11 1.36 6.88
CA ASN A 14 2.34 1.24 5.45
C ASN A 14 3.51 0.29 5.14
N LEU A 15 4.61 0.41 5.88
CA LEU A 15 5.78 -0.47 5.74
C LEU A 15 5.43 -1.93 5.99
N TRP A 16 4.84 -2.24 7.15
CA TRP A 16 4.61 -3.62 7.55
C TRP A 16 3.50 -4.29 6.75
N ALA A 17 2.42 -3.56 6.43
CA ALA A 17 1.35 -4.06 5.57
C ALA A 17 1.89 -4.36 4.16
N SER A 18 2.65 -3.43 3.58
CA SER A 18 3.25 -3.60 2.25
C SER A 18 4.31 -4.69 2.21
N LEU A 19 5.05 -4.90 3.31
CA LEU A 19 6.00 -5.99 3.40
C LEU A 19 5.29 -7.34 3.40
N GLY A 20 4.25 -7.49 4.24
CA GLY A 20 3.46 -8.71 4.31
C GLY A 20 2.80 -9.05 2.98
N TYR A 21 2.03 -8.09 2.42
CA TYR A 21 1.40 -8.26 1.10
C TYR A 21 2.43 -8.45 -0.01
N GLY A 22 3.45 -7.59 -0.06
CA GLY A 22 4.46 -7.60 -1.11
C GLY A 22 5.23 -8.92 -1.18
N VAL A 23 5.67 -9.45 -0.03
CA VAL A 23 6.33 -10.76 0.02
C VAL A 23 5.36 -11.87 -0.37
N PHE A 24 4.13 -11.85 0.13
CA PHE A 24 3.17 -12.91 -0.16
C PHE A 24 2.82 -12.98 -1.65
N LEU A 25 2.53 -11.83 -2.26
CA LEU A 25 2.26 -11.71 -3.70
C LEU A 25 3.47 -12.08 -4.57
N LEU A 26 4.69 -11.75 -4.12
CA LEU A 26 5.91 -12.07 -4.86
C LEU A 26 6.27 -13.56 -4.78
N ALA A 27 6.22 -14.14 -3.59
CA ALA A 27 6.74 -15.49 -3.32
C ALA A 27 5.70 -16.60 -3.48
N ALA A 28 4.42 -16.31 -3.17
CA ALA A 28 3.34 -17.29 -3.18
C ALA A 28 2.05 -16.75 -3.82
N PRO A 29 2.10 -16.20 -5.05
CA PRO A 29 0.91 -15.64 -5.71
C PRO A 29 -0.19 -16.68 -5.95
N ASP A 30 0.16 -17.95 -6.17
CA ASP A 30 -0.81 -19.02 -6.38
C ASP A 30 -1.66 -19.26 -5.13
N VAL A 31 -1.04 -19.25 -3.94
CA VAL A 31 -1.76 -19.35 -2.65
C VAL A 31 -2.66 -18.14 -2.44
N PHE A 32 -2.24 -16.95 -2.87
CA PHE A 32 -3.08 -15.76 -2.83
C PHE A 32 -4.29 -15.87 -3.77
N CYS A 33 -4.10 -16.40 -4.99
CA CYS A 33 -5.20 -16.71 -5.90
C CYS A 33 -6.19 -17.70 -5.27
N ASP A 34 -5.70 -18.78 -4.65
CA ASP A 34 -6.55 -19.78 -3.98
C ASP A 34 -7.37 -19.16 -2.83
N LEU A 35 -6.76 -18.30 -2.01
CA LEU A 35 -7.44 -17.62 -0.90
C LEU A 35 -8.54 -16.66 -1.37
N LEU A 36 -8.34 -16.02 -2.52
CA LEU A 36 -9.30 -15.12 -3.13
C LEU A 36 -10.31 -15.83 -4.03
N GLU A 37 -10.14 -17.14 -4.24
CA GLU A 37 -10.90 -17.91 -5.23
C GLU A 37 -10.82 -17.22 -6.61
N ALA A 38 -9.60 -16.90 -7.03
CA ALA A 38 -9.29 -16.14 -8.24
C ALA A 38 -8.54 -16.99 -9.28
N GLU A 39 -8.74 -16.69 -10.57
CA GLU A 39 -8.05 -17.38 -11.66
C GLU A 39 -6.51 -17.22 -11.61
N ALA A 40 -5.80 -18.31 -11.90
CA ALA A 40 -4.33 -18.37 -11.89
C ALA A 40 -3.65 -17.54 -13.00
N VAL A 41 -4.43 -16.99 -13.95
CA VAL A 41 -3.93 -16.08 -15.01
C VAL A 41 -3.22 -14.84 -14.43
N ASN A 42 -3.52 -14.50 -13.17
CA ASN A 42 -3.02 -13.30 -12.51
C ASN A 42 -1.64 -13.48 -11.85
N THR A 43 -1.05 -14.67 -11.83
CA THR A 43 0.13 -14.96 -10.99
C THR A 43 1.37 -14.12 -11.35
N ALA A 44 1.66 -13.89 -12.63
CA ALA A 44 2.76 -13.02 -13.06
C ALA A 44 2.52 -11.54 -12.71
N TRP A 45 1.26 -11.11 -12.83
CA TRP A 45 0.84 -9.76 -12.46
C TRP A 45 0.93 -9.54 -10.94
N LEU A 46 0.48 -10.52 -10.13
CA LEU A 46 0.61 -10.48 -8.67
C LEU A 46 2.07 -10.38 -8.23
N ARG A 47 3.00 -11.12 -8.85
CA ARG A 47 4.44 -10.97 -8.55
C ARG A 47 4.95 -9.57 -8.84
N THR A 48 4.48 -8.96 -9.92
CA THR A 48 4.87 -7.60 -10.30
C THR A 48 4.36 -6.56 -9.29
N ILE A 49 3.11 -6.72 -8.83
CA ILE A 49 2.56 -5.90 -7.74
C ILE A 49 3.34 -6.12 -6.44
N GLY A 50 3.65 -7.37 -6.11
CA GLY A 50 4.45 -7.70 -4.93
C GLY A 50 5.81 -7.01 -4.97
N ALA A 51 6.52 -7.09 -6.09
CA ALA A 51 7.80 -6.40 -6.29
C ALA A 51 7.65 -4.87 -6.20
N ALA A 52 6.59 -4.30 -6.77
CA ALA A 52 6.31 -2.87 -6.67
C ALA A 52 6.07 -2.44 -5.22
N LEU A 53 5.19 -3.12 -4.47
CA LEU A 53 4.92 -2.84 -3.06
C LEU A 53 6.19 -2.90 -2.19
N LEU A 54 7.06 -3.88 -2.44
CA LEU A 54 8.35 -3.95 -1.75
C LEU A 54 9.27 -2.78 -2.13
N GLY A 55 9.38 -2.48 -3.42
CA GLY A 55 10.28 -1.45 -3.93
C GLY A 55 9.87 -0.02 -3.58
N THR A 56 8.58 0.31 -3.70
CA THR A 56 8.09 1.66 -3.48
C THR A 56 7.65 1.83 -2.04
N ASN A 57 6.76 0.97 -1.54
CA ASN A 57 6.18 1.18 -0.22
C ASN A 57 7.11 0.79 0.91
N VAL A 58 7.70 -0.40 0.87
CA VAL A 58 8.58 -0.86 1.97
C VAL A 58 9.86 -0.04 2.01
N LEU A 59 10.60 0.06 0.89
CA LEU A 59 11.84 0.85 0.88
C LEU A 59 11.58 2.33 1.12
N GLY A 60 10.53 2.90 0.52
CA GLY A 60 10.17 4.32 0.71
C GLY A 60 9.83 4.64 2.17
N SER A 61 8.95 3.84 2.79
CA SER A 61 8.62 4.00 4.21
C SER A 61 9.83 3.78 5.13
N TRP A 62 10.68 2.80 4.83
CA TRP A 62 11.89 2.54 5.62
C TRP A 62 12.88 3.70 5.56
N LEU A 63 13.16 4.21 4.36
CA LEU A 63 14.06 5.35 4.17
C LEU A 63 13.52 6.60 4.84
N TRP A 64 12.22 6.86 4.72
CA TRP A 64 11.58 7.98 5.40
C TRP A 64 11.64 7.85 6.92
N LEU A 65 11.38 6.67 7.48
CA LEU A 65 11.45 6.45 8.94
C LEU A 65 12.85 6.70 9.51
N LYS A 66 13.89 6.41 8.72
CA LYS A 66 15.30 6.62 9.06
C LYS A 66 15.72 8.08 8.95
N ASN A 67 15.32 8.77 7.88
CA ASN A 67 15.62 10.18 7.65
C ASN A 67 14.43 10.88 6.98
N PRO A 68 13.46 11.39 7.76
CA PRO A 68 12.25 11.99 7.21
C PRO A 68 12.58 13.19 6.32
N SER A 69 12.00 13.23 5.12
CA SER A 69 12.06 14.40 4.23
C SER A 69 10.73 14.65 3.55
N LEU A 70 10.42 15.91 3.28
CA LEU A 70 9.15 16.34 2.69
C LEU A 70 8.89 15.66 1.34
N ASP A 71 9.90 15.59 0.48
CA ASP A 71 9.75 14.99 -0.84
C ASP A 71 9.51 13.48 -0.75
N MET A 72 10.19 12.77 0.17
CA MET A 72 9.92 11.36 0.41
C MET A 72 8.52 11.14 0.98
N GLY A 73 8.07 11.97 1.92
CA GLY A 73 6.71 11.88 2.46
C GLY A 73 5.64 12.11 1.38
N ARG A 74 5.87 13.06 0.47
CA ARG A 74 4.99 13.29 -0.69
C ARG A 74 4.98 12.11 -1.65
N VAL A 75 6.16 11.60 -2.04
CA VAL A 75 6.26 10.42 -2.90
C VAL A 75 5.50 9.27 -2.28
N GLN A 76 5.68 9.02 -0.99
CA GLN A 76 5.04 7.91 -0.30
C GLN A 76 3.50 8.04 -0.28
N THR A 77 3.00 9.21 0.10
CA THR A 77 1.55 9.48 0.14
C THR A 77 0.93 9.35 -1.25
N LEU A 78 1.60 9.86 -2.29
CA LEU A 78 1.11 9.78 -3.66
C LEU A 78 1.15 8.34 -4.19
N THR A 79 2.21 7.59 -3.91
CA THR A 79 2.31 6.18 -4.31
C THR A 79 1.20 5.35 -3.66
N ALA A 80 1.05 5.42 -2.34
CA ALA A 80 -0.01 4.71 -1.64
C ALA A 80 -1.41 5.13 -2.13
N GLY A 81 -1.60 6.42 -2.41
CA GLY A 81 -2.86 6.94 -2.94
C GLY A 81 -3.17 6.46 -4.36
N LEU A 82 -2.18 6.39 -5.25
CA LEU A 82 -2.34 5.85 -6.60
C LEU A 82 -2.66 4.35 -6.57
N GLU A 83 -2.03 3.58 -5.68
CA GLU A 83 -2.33 2.17 -5.49
C GLU A 83 -3.74 1.95 -4.94
N ALA A 84 -4.14 2.70 -3.90
CA ALA A 84 -5.50 2.66 -3.36
C ALA A 84 -6.55 3.02 -4.43
N PHE A 85 -6.29 4.07 -5.21
CA PHE A 85 -7.15 4.50 -6.30
C PHE A 85 -7.26 3.44 -7.40
N ALA A 86 -6.14 2.86 -7.84
CA ALA A 86 -6.13 1.83 -8.86
C ALA A 86 -6.92 0.59 -8.41
N MET A 87 -6.70 0.10 -7.19
CA MET A 87 -7.46 -1.03 -6.67
C MET A 87 -8.96 -0.74 -6.54
N ALA A 88 -9.31 0.47 -6.10
CA ALA A 88 -10.72 0.88 -6.01
C ALA A 88 -11.39 0.98 -7.38
N LEU A 89 -10.68 1.51 -8.38
CA LEU A 89 -11.17 1.59 -9.75
C LEU A 89 -11.38 0.19 -10.34
N SER A 90 -10.42 -0.71 -10.18
CA SER A 90 -10.56 -2.11 -10.62
C SER A 90 -11.72 -2.83 -9.92
N LEU A 91 -12.00 -2.51 -8.65
CA LEU A 91 -13.16 -3.04 -7.94
C LEU A 91 -14.48 -2.52 -8.51
N LEU A 92 -14.56 -1.21 -8.80
CA LEU A 92 -15.75 -0.59 -9.39
C LEU A 92 -16.03 -1.08 -10.82
N LEU A 93 -14.98 -1.38 -11.59
CA LEU A 93 -15.06 -1.90 -12.95
C LEU A 93 -15.28 -3.43 -13.00
N GLY A 94 -15.21 -4.12 -11.85
CA GLY A 94 -15.38 -5.57 -11.79
C GLY A 94 -14.24 -6.36 -12.42
N GLU A 95 -13.02 -5.83 -12.37
CA GLU A 95 -11.83 -6.43 -13.01
C GLU A 95 -11.19 -7.55 -12.18
N PHE A 96 -11.57 -7.69 -10.90
CA PHE A 96 -11.10 -8.79 -10.07
C PHE A 96 -11.81 -10.08 -10.43
N THR A 97 -11.02 -11.12 -10.73
CA THR A 97 -11.51 -12.48 -10.92
C THR A 97 -11.80 -13.21 -9.60
N ALA A 98 -11.67 -12.53 -8.45
CA ALA A 98 -11.84 -13.10 -7.13
C ALA A 98 -13.31 -13.29 -6.79
N GLU A 99 -13.73 -14.51 -6.46
CA GLU A 99 -15.09 -14.76 -5.94
C GLU A 99 -15.23 -14.25 -4.50
N ASN A 100 -14.15 -14.28 -3.72
CA ASN A 100 -14.12 -13.79 -2.36
C ASN A 100 -13.87 -12.27 -2.29
N ILE A 101 -14.86 -11.48 -2.73
CA ILE A 101 -14.70 -10.03 -2.94
C ILE A 101 -14.52 -9.22 -1.65
N TRP A 102 -14.94 -9.73 -0.49
CA TRP A 102 -14.86 -8.97 0.77
C TRP A 102 -13.40 -8.72 1.17
N MET A 103 -12.49 -9.67 0.88
CA MET A 103 -11.06 -9.51 1.17
C MET A 103 -10.46 -8.37 0.34
N VAL A 104 -10.86 -8.25 -0.93
CA VAL A 104 -10.44 -7.16 -1.82
C VAL A 104 -10.98 -5.83 -1.29
N GLN A 105 -12.26 -5.76 -0.92
CA GLN A 105 -12.88 -4.57 -0.34
C GLN A 105 -12.16 -4.11 0.95
N ALA A 106 -11.88 -5.03 1.86
CA ALA A 106 -11.16 -4.73 3.10
C ALA A 106 -9.75 -4.17 2.82
N SER A 107 -9.05 -4.74 1.83
CA SER A 107 -7.73 -4.27 1.40
C SER A 107 -7.78 -2.84 0.83
N VAL A 108 -8.78 -2.55 -0.02
CA VAL A 108 -8.99 -1.20 -0.58
C VAL A 108 -9.27 -0.18 0.52
N VAL A 109 -10.16 -0.50 1.46
CA VAL A 109 -10.47 0.41 2.59
C VAL A 109 -9.23 0.69 3.43
N LEU A 110 -8.44 -0.34 3.76
CA LEU A 110 -7.20 -0.16 4.50
C LEU A 110 -6.21 0.73 3.75
N ALA A 111 -6.05 0.54 2.44
CA ALA A 111 -5.15 1.35 1.62
C ALA A 111 -5.54 2.84 1.62
N PHE A 112 -6.84 3.16 1.57
CA PHE A 112 -7.31 4.53 1.71
C PHE A 112 -7.02 5.11 3.10
N LEU A 113 -7.30 4.35 4.17
CA LEU A 113 -7.03 4.82 5.54
C LEU A 113 -5.55 5.12 5.75
N VAL A 114 -4.67 4.24 5.25
CA VAL A 114 -3.22 4.46 5.29
C VAL A 114 -2.84 5.69 4.48
N THR A 115 -3.36 5.85 3.26
CA THR A 115 -3.10 7.05 2.43
C THR A 115 -3.50 8.35 3.15
N ILE A 116 -4.67 8.38 3.79
CA ILE A 116 -5.13 9.53 4.57
C ILE A 116 -4.20 9.80 5.75
N GLY A 117 -3.78 8.77 6.47
CA GLY A 117 -2.81 8.92 7.57
C GLY A 117 -1.46 9.47 7.09
N LEU A 118 -0.97 9.00 5.94
CA LEU A 118 0.30 9.40 5.35
C LEU A 118 0.26 10.86 4.88
N TYR A 119 -0.91 11.44 4.62
CA TYR A 119 -1.04 12.84 4.23
C TYR A 119 -0.30 13.78 5.18
N SER A 120 -0.31 13.51 6.48
CA SER A 120 0.45 14.28 7.47
C SER A 120 1.96 14.33 7.20
N SER A 121 2.55 13.24 6.69
CA SER A 121 3.97 13.18 6.30
C SER A 121 4.30 13.98 5.03
N SER A 122 3.28 14.40 4.26
CA SER A 122 3.43 15.16 3.02
C SER A 122 3.30 16.68 3.19
N LEU A 123 2.99 17.15 4.41
CA LEU A 123 2.83 18.56 4.75
C LEU A 123 4.16 19.18 5.16
N SER A 124 4.48 20.39 4.67
CA SER A 124 5.69 21.12 5.06
C SER A 124 5.75 21.36 6.57
N ALA A 125 4.59 21.64 7.19
CA ALA A 125 4.44 21.88 8.61
C ALA A 125 4.90 20.72 9.51
N TYR A 126 5.06 19.50 9.00
CA TYR A 126 5.64 18.38 9.77
C TYR A 126 7.17 18.53 9.94
N TYR A 127 7.84 19.19 9.00
CA TYR A 127 9.31 19.33 8.97
C TYR A 127 9.79 20.67 9.52
N GLU A 128 8.87 21.56 9.87
CA GLU A 128 9.17 22.82 10.53
C GLU A 128 9.45 22.54 12.03
N PRO A 129 10.57 23.05 12.57
CA PRO A 129 10.99 22.79 13.94
C PRO A 129 10.12 23.48 15.01
#